data_AF-A0A9D9IQV8-F1
#
_entry.id   AF-A0A9D9IQV8-F1
#
_cell.length_a   1.000
_cell.length_b   1.000
_cell.length_c   1.000
_cell.angle_alpha   90.00
_cell.angle_beta   90.00
_cell.angle_gamma   90.00
#
_symmetry.space_group_name_H-M   'P 1'
#
loop_
_entity.id
_entity.type
_entity.pdbx_description
1 polymer ?
#
loop_
_entity_poly.entity_id
_entity_poly.type
_entity_poly.pdbx_seq_one_letter_code
_entity_poly.pdbx_strand_id
1 'polypeptide(L)'
;MSTFKSDERSISASLATVYGRLSDTEGLQRLADGIPAELKEKADIRIDGDNFTLSTPQVGDISFKVSKRVPNERIRLETTSSPLPFSIDIALSAENESETKIRVETKIELNPIIKPMISKPIQNMTDKFAEFLATIQY
;
A
#
# COMPACT_ATOMS: atom_id res chain seq x y z
N MET A 1 2.93 19.97 -2.36
CA MET A 1 2.91 18.54 -1.98
C MET A 1 1.66 18.23 -1.17
N SER A 2 0.84 17.27 -1.61
CA SER A 2 -0.34 16.81 -0.87
C SER A 2 -0.06 15.43 -0.27
N THR A 3 -0.45 15.22 0.99
CA THR A 3 -0.28 13.95 1.69
C THR A 3 -1.65 13.46 2.13
N PHE A 4 -1.99 12.24 1.74
CA PHE A 4 -3.20 11.52 2.11
C PHE A 4 -2.79 10.41 3.06
N LYS A 5 -3.51 10.25 4.17
CA LYS A 5 -3.19 9.26 5.19
C LYS A 5 -4.39 8.35 5.36
N SER A 6 -4.15 7.05 5.44
CA SER A 6 -5.18 6.09 5.81
C SER A 6 -5.44 6.13 7.31
N ASP A 7 -6.55 5.53 7.71
CA ASP A 7 -6.73 5.08 9.09
C ASP A 7 -5.64 4.08 9.51
N GLU A 8 -5.37 4.03 10.81
CA GLU A 8 -4.55 2.99 11.41
C GLU A 8 -5.32 1.67 11.47
N ARG A 9 -4.68 0.59 11.04
CA ARG A 9 -5.22 -0.76 11.14
C ARG A 9 -4.28 -1.62 11.97
N SER A 10 -4.83 -2.58 12.70
CA SER A 10 -4.03 -3.56 13.46
C SER A 10 -3.98 -4.88 12.69
N ILE A 11 -2.80 -5.46 12.60
CA ILE A 11 -2.51 -6.76 12.00
C ILE A 11 -2.13 -7.71 13.13
N SER A 12 -2.78 -8.86 13.22
CA SER A 12 -2.47 -9.92 14.20
C SER A 12 -1.23 -10.72 13.79
N ALA A 13 -0.11 -10.03 13.57
CA ALA A 13 1.21 -10.61 13.35
C ALA A 13 2.30 -9.69 13.93
N SER A 14 3.46 -10.28 14.23
CA SER A 14 4.59 -9.52 14.77
C SER A 14 5.19 -8.57 13.73
N LEU A 15 5.75 -7.46 14.20
CA LEU A 15 6.32 -6.41 13.34
C LEU A 15 7.40 -6.96 12.40
N ALA A 16 8.24 -7.88 12.89
CA ALA A 16 9.27 -8.53 12.11
C ALA A 16 8.69 -9.42 10.99
N THR A 17 7.60 -10.16 11.27
CA THR A 17 6.92 -10.98 10.27
C THR A 17 6.27 -10.11 9.20
N VAL A 18 5.52 -9.08 9.61
CA VAL A 18 4.86 -8.15 8.68
C VAL A 18 5.89 -7.44 7.81
N TYR A 19 6.94 -6.90 8.43
CA TYR A 19 8.03 -6.24 7.72
C TYR A 19 8.75 -7.20 6.76
N GLY A 20 9.09 -8.41 7.21
CA GLY A 20 9.75 -9.42 6.37
C GLY A 20 8.93 -9.76 5.13
N ARG A 21 7.62 -9.97 5.29
CA ARG A 21 6.71 -10.26 4.17
C ARG A 21 6.58 -9.13 3.16
N LEU A 22 6.49 -7.89 3.64
CA LEU A 22 6.31 -6.72 2.76
C LEU A 22 7.61 -6.24 2.13
N SER A 23 8.75 -6.52 2.76
CA SER A 23 10.05 -6.10 2.27
C SER A 23 10.68 -7.09 1.28
N ASP A 24 10.33 -8.37 1.37
CA ASP A 24 10.92 -9.45 0.60
C ASP A 24 10.10 -9.82 -0.65
N THR A 25 10.79 -10.17 -1.74
CA THR A 25 10.17 -10.54 -3.02
C THR A 25 9.37 -11.85 -2.92
N GLU A 26 9.85 -12.85 -2.16
CA GLU A 26 9.10 -14.09 -1.91
C GLU A 26 7.89 -13.82 -1.01
N GLY A 27 8.04 -12.90 -0.04
CA GLY A 27 6.96 -12.43 0.81
C GLY A 27 5.81 -11.82 0.00
N LEU A 28 6.14 -10.91 -0.92
CA LEU A 28 5.19 -10.26 -1.81
C LEU A 28 4.47 -11.24 -2.74
N GLN A 29 5.17 -12.23 -3.29
CA GLN A 29 4.53 -13.28 -4.09
C GLN A 29 3.51 -14.07 -3.27
N ARG A 30 3.84 -14.45 -2.03
CA ARG A 30 2.89 -15.14 -1.16
C ARG A 30 1.69 -14.28 -0.77
N LEU A 31 1.89 -12.97 -0.63
CA LEU A 31 0.78 -12.03 -0.43
C LEU A 31 -0.16 -12.03 -1.64
N ALA A 32 0.36 -12.18 -2.86
CA ALA A 32 -0.41 -12.23 -4.11
C ALA A 32 -1.35 -13.45 -4.19
N ASP A 33 -0.85 -14.60 -3.74
CA ASP A 33 -1.62 -15.84 -3.61
C ASP A 33 -2.67 -15.74 -2.48
N GLY A 34 -2.33 -15.05 -1.40
CA GLY A 34 -3.19 -14.85 -0.24
C GLY A 34 -4.27 -13.78 -0.40
N ILE A 35 -4.33 -13.07 -1.54
CA ILE A 35 -5.34 -12.01 -1.75
C ILE A 35 -6.73 -12.65 -1.87
N PRO A 36 -7.68 -12.30 -0.98
CA PRO A 36 -9.06 -12.78 -1.08
C PRO A 36 -9.71 -12.32 -2.39
N ALA A 37 -10.51 -13.21 -3.00
CA ALA A 37 -11.21 -12.92 -4.26
C ALA A 37 -12.07 -11.65 -4.19
N GLU A 38 -12.67 -11.36 -3.04
CA GLU A 38 -13.50 -10.17 -2.83
C GLU A 38 -12.70 -8.86 -2.98
N LEU A 39 -11.42 -8.86 -2.59
CA LEU A 39 -10.53 -7.72 -2.79
C LEU A 39 -10.05 -7.61 -4.23
N LYS A 40 -9.77 -8.74 -4.91
CA LYS A 40 -9.46 -8.76 -6.35
C LYS A 40 -10.61 -8.20 -7.21
N GLU A 41 -11.87 -8.46 -6.81
CA GLU A 41 -13.04 -7.93 -7.51
C GLU A 41 -13.26 -6.43 -7.26
N LYS A 42 -12.95 -5.92 -6.06
CA LYS A 42 -13.13 -4.51 -5.69
C LYS A 42 -11.95 -3.60 -6.05
N ALA A 43 -10.79 -4.17 -6.29
CA ALA A 43 -9.58 -3.53 -6.77
C ALA A 43 -8.73 -4.61 -7.46
N ASP A 44 -8.44 -4.43 -8.75
CA ASP A 44 -7.65 -5.41 -9.48
C ASP A 44 -6.18 -5.24 -9.04
N ILE A 45 -5.81 -6.01 -8.01
CA ILE A 45 -4.49 -6.01 -7.41
C ILE A 45 -3.68 -7.16 -8.02
N ARG A 46 -2.54 -6.83 -8.60
CA ARG A 46 -1.59 -7.78 -9.18
C ARG A 46 -0.21 -7.53 -8.58
N ILE A 47 0.42 -8.58 -8.10
CA ILE A 47 1.80 -8.51 -7.60
C ILE A 47 2.65 -9.36 -8.53
N ASP A 48 3.64 -8.75 -9.18
CA ASP A 48 4.57 -9.39 -10.10
C ASP A 48 6.00 -9.14 -9.60
N GLY A 49 6.55 -10.12 -8.86
CA GLY A 49 7.85 -9.98 -8.20
C GLY A 49 7.88 -8.80 -7.21
N ASP A 50 8.74 -7.82 -7.46
CA ASP A 50 8.86 -6.59 -6.66
C ASP A 50 7.86 -5.49 -7.07
N ASN A 51 7.04 -5.72 -8.10
CA ASN A 51 6.07 -4.75 -8.61
C ASN A 51 4.67 -5.02 -8.08
N PHE A 52 4.10 -4.06 -7.37
CA PHE A 52 2.70 -4.06 -6.97
C PHE A 52 1.89 -3.21 -7.94
N THR A 53 0.90 -3.78 -8.61
CA THR A 53 0.01 -3.06 -9.53
C THR A 53 -1.40 -3.02 -8.96
N LEU A 54 -1.94 -1.82 -8.84
CA LEU A 54 -3.30 -1.55 -8.40
C LEU A 54 -4.07 -0.94 -9.57
N SER A 55 -5.07 -1.65 -10.06
CA SER A 55 -5.99 -1.13 -11.07
C SER A 55 -7.29 -0.68 -10.42
N THR A 56 -7.64 0.58 -10.61
CA THR A 56 -8.97 1.08 -10.26
C THR A 56 -9.57 1.89 -11.39
N PRO A 57 -10.90 1.84 -11.60
CA PRO A 57 -11.54 2.55 -12.72
C PRO A 57 -11.41 4.07 -12.64
N GLN A 58 -11.08 4.63 -11.47
CA GLN A 58 -10.96 6.08 -11.27
C GLN A 58 -9.57 6.63 -11.58
N VAL A 59 -8.51 5.83 -11.37
CA VAL A 59 -7.11 6.28 -11.53
C VAL A 59 -6.27 5.43 -12.49
N GLY A 60 -6.87 4.39 -13.09
CA GLY A 60 -6.21 3.47 -14.03
C GLY A 60 -5.35 2.42 -13.33
N ASP A 61 -4.54 1.73 -14.13
CA ASP A 61 -3.46 0.86 -13.64
C ASP A 61 -2.33 1.71 -13.07
N ILE A 62 -1.99 1.45 -11.81
CA ILE A 62 -0.87 2.08 -11.15
C ILE A 62 0.07 1.00 -10.65
N SER A 63 1.29 0.97 -11.19
CA SER A 63 2.35 0.08 -10.73
C SER A 63 3.29 0.81 -9.80
N PHE A 64 3.68 0.13 -8.74
CA PHE A 64 4.59 0.58 -7.69
C PHE A 64 5.72 -0.43 -7.52
N LYS A 65 6.88 0.05 -7.06
CA LYS A 65 7.97 -0.80 -6.59
C LYS A 65 8.46 -0.33 -5.23
N VAL A 66 9.03 -1.23 -4.45
CA VAL A 66 9.74 -0.86 -3.23
C VAL A 66 10.99 -0.04 -3.59
N SER A 67 11.01 1.22 -3.18
CA SER A 67 12.14 2.13 -3.41
C SER A 67 13.01 2.30 -2.17
N LYS A 68 12.39 2.33 -0.98
CA LYS A 68 13.13 2.45 0.29
C LYS A 68 12.55 1.52 1.34
N ARG A 69 13.43 0.92 2.13
CA ARG A 69 13.11 0.03 3.24
C ARG A 69 13.81 0.56 4.50
N VAL A 70 13.06 0.76 5.57
CA VAL A 70 13.55 1.09 6.91
C VAL A 70 13.16 -0.07 7.82
N PRO A 71 14.13 -0.82 8.36
CA PRO A 71 13.87 -2.06 9.10
C PRO A 71 12.88 -1.82 10.25
N ASN A 72 11.79 -2.60 10.26
CA ASN A 72 10.74 -2.57 11.28
C ASN A 72 10.09 -1.20 11.52
N GLU A 73 10.10 -0.30 10.54
CA GLU A 73 9.54 1.04 10.72
C GLU A 73 8.75 1.52 9.50
N ARG A 74 9.35 1.45 8.30
CA ARG A 74 8.74 2.06 7.12
C ARG A 74 9.16 1.41 5.82
N ILE A 75 8.23 1.23 4.90
CA ILE A 75 8.47 0.77 3.53
C ILE A 75 7.92 1.82 2.60
N ARG A 76 8.76 2.37 1.71
CA ARG A 76 8.35 3.32 0.68
C ARG A 76 8.23 2.61 -0.65
N LEU A 77 7.05 2.71 -1.22
CA LEU A 77 6.73 2.36 -2.59
C LEU A 77 6.75 3.62 -3.44
N GLU A 78 7.35 3.54 -4.63
CA GLU A 78 7.29 4.59 -5.64
C GLU A 78 6.58 4.08 -6.88
N THR A 79 5.75 4.92 -7.49
CA THR A 79 5.12 4.59 -8.77
C THR A 79 6.18 4.39 -9.84
N THR A 80 6.14 3.24 -10.50
CA THR A 80 6.95 2.94 -11.69
C THR A 80 6.22 3.28 -12.97
N SER A 81 4.90 3.05 -12.99
CA SER A 81 4.03 3.32 -14.13
C SER A 81 2.72 3.88 -13.62
N SER A 82 2.48 5.16 -13.88
CA SER A 82 1.28 5.86 -13.48
C SER A 82 1.07 7.11 -14.33
N PRO A 83 -0.19 7.54 -14.55
CA PRO A 83 -0.47 8.81 -15.23
C PRO A 83 -0.02 10.03 -14.41
N LEU A 84 0.18 9.86 -13.10
CA LEU A 84 0.65 10.88 -12.17
C LEU A 84 1.73 10.28 -11.25
N PRO A 85 2.90 10.90 -11.09
CA PRO A 85 3.95 10.40 -10.20
C PRO A 85 3.56 10.59 -8.74
N PHE A 86 3.63 9.53 -7.94
CA PHE A 86 3.44 9.61 -6.49
C PHE A 86 4.16 8.50 -5.75
N SER A 87 4.20 8.62 -4.42
CA SER A 87 4.84 7.64 -3.55
C SER A 87 3.87 7.24 -2.44
N ILE A 88 3.96 5.99 -2.01
CA ILE A 88 3.19 5.44 -0.90
C ILE A 88 4.19 5.03 0.17
N ASP A 89 4.04 5.57 1.36
CA ASP A 89 4.79 5.16 2.53
C ASP A 89 3.91 4.28 3.42
N ILE A 90 4.33 3.05 3.66
CA ILE A 90 3.74 2.14 4.62
C ILE A 90 4.52 2.29 5.92
N ALA A 91 3.92 2.86 6.95
CA ALA A 91 4.46 2.93 8.30
C ALA A 91 3.99 1.73 9.12
N LEU A 92 4.92 1.09 9.81
CA LEU A 92 4.71 -0.07 10.65
C LEU A 92 5.19 0.25 12.06
N SER A 93 4.37 -0.09 13.07
CA SER A 93 4.70 0.10 14.48
C SER A 93 4.27 -1.13 15.26
N ALA A 94 5.11 -1.64 16.16
CA ALA A 94 4.70 -2.71 17.07
C ALA A 94 3.64 -2.17 18.04
N GLU A 95 2.47 -2.81 18.10
CA GLU A 95 1.49 -2.58 19.15
C GLU A 95 1.78 -3.49 20.35
N ASN A 96 2.12 -4.76 20.08
CA ASN A 96 2.58 -5.73 21.06
C ASN A 96 3.42 -6.83 20.37
N GLU A 97 3.81 -7.90 21.08
CA GLU A 97 4.71 -8.93 20.56
C GLU A 97 4.14 -9.71 19.35
N SER A 98 2.81 -9.74 19.19
CA SER A 98 2.11 -10.48 18.13
C SER A 98 1.16 -9.60 17.32
N GLU A 99 1.23 -8.28 17.47
CA GLU A 99 0.32 -7.34 16.81
C GLU A 99 1.07 -6.10 16.34
N THR A 100 0.76 -5.70 15.11
CA THR A 100 1.43 -4.60 14.41
C THR A 100 0.40 -3.61 13.93
N LYS A 101 0.62 -2.33 14.25
CA LYS A 101 -0.11 -1.22 13.64
C LYS A 101 0.48 -0.87 12.30
N ILE A 102 -0.39 -0.70 11.32
CA ILE A 102 -0.04 -0.25 9.98
C ILE A 102 -0.78 1.04 9.63
N ARG A 103 -0.07 1.95 8.97
CA ARG A 103 -0.63 3.19 8.42
C ARG A 103 -0.03 3.45 7.05
N VAL A 104 -0.86 3.82 6.08
CA VAL A 104 -0.43 4.15 4.73
C VAL A 104 -0.49 5.66 4.54
N GLU A 105 0.57 6.24 3.97
CA GLU A 105 0.66 7.64 3.63
C GLU A 105 1.00 7.81 2.14
N THR A 106 0.06 8.28 1.34
CA THR A 106 0.27 8.58 -0.08
C THR A 106 0.69 10.03 -0.25
N LYS A 107 1.83 10.27 -0.90
CA LYS A 107 2.40 11.58 -1.19
C LYS A 107 2.41 11.81 -2.69
N ILE A 108 1.70 12.85 -3.12
CA ILE A 108 1.52 13.19 -4.53
C ILE A 108 1.62 14.70 -4.73
N GLU A 109 2.20 15.11 -5.86
CA GLU A 109 2.22 16.50 -6.28
C GLU A 109 0.99 16.82 -7.13
N LEU A 110 0.02 17.48 -6.50
CA LEU A 110 -1.23 17.88 -7.15
C LEU A 110 -1.19 19.38 -7.47
N ASN A 111 -1.45 19.70 -8.73
CA ASN A 111 -1.77 21.07 -9.13
C ASN A 111 -3.16 21.45 -8.55
N PRO A 112 -3.35 22.69 -8.06
CA PRO A 112 -4.63 23.17 -7.53
C PRO A 112 -5.86 22.92 -8.42
N ILE A 113 -5.68 22.80 -9.75
CA ILE A 113 -6.78 22.50 -10.69
C ILE A 113 -7.29 21.06 -10.53
N ILE A 114 -6.38 20.07 -10.53
CA ILE A 114 -6.75 18.64 -10.47
C ILE A 114 -6.97 18.16 -9.05
N LYS A 115 -6.43 18.88 -8.05
CA LYS A 115 -6.50 18.52 -6.63
C LYS A 115 -7.91 18.14 -6.18
N PRO A 116 -8.97 18.95 -6.34
CA PRO A 116 -10.31 18.57 -5.87
C PRO A 116 -10.88 17.34 -6.58
N MET A 117 -10.49 17.11 -7.83
CA MET A 117 -10.98 16.00 -8.66
C MET A 117 -10.33 14.66 -8.28
N ILE A 118 -9.05 14.68 -7.91
CA ILE A 118 -8.28 13.47 -7.61
C ILE A 118 -8.04 13.22 -6.09
N SER A 119 -8.29 14.22 -5.23
CA SER A 119 -8.08 14.06 -3.78
C SER A 119 -8.91 12.91 -3.20
N LYS A 120 -10.19 12.83 -3.59
CA LYS A 120 -11.10 11.78 -3.12
C LYS A 120 -10.71 10.38 -3.62
N PRO A 121 -10.43 10.14 -4.92
CA PRO A 121 -9.97 8.84 -5.36
C PRO A 121 -8.61 8.43 -4.76
N ILE A 122 -7.67 9.37 -4.57
CA ILE A 122 -6.38 9.06 -3.93
C ILE A 122 -6.55 8.72 -2.46
N GLN A 123 -7.41 9.45 -1.73
CA GLN A 123 -7.76 9.10 -0.36
C GLN A 123 -8.36 7.69 -0.30
N ASN A 124 -9.39 7.41 -1.11
CA ASN A 124 -10.02 6.09 -1.19
C ASN A 124 -9.00 4.98 -1.53
N MET A 125 -8.07 5.24 -2.45
CA MET A 125 -6.99 4.32 -2.80
C MET A 125 -6.07 4.07 -1.60
N THR A 126 -5.72 5.12 -0.85
CA THR A 126 -4.87 5.06 0.34
C THR A 126 -5.53 4.22 1.45
N ASP A 127 -6.81 4.47 1.73
CA ASP A 127 -7.59 3.70 2.70
C ASP A 127 -7.76 2.24 2.28
N LYS A 128 -8.09 2.00 1.01
CA LYS A 128 -8.20 0.63 0.46
C LYS A 128 -6.88 -0.13 0.54
N PHE A 129 -5.76 0.55 0.29
CA PHE A 129 -4.45 -0.10 0.37
C PHE A 129 -4.11 -0.48 1.81
N ALA A 130 -4.42 0.38 2.79
CA ALA A 130 -4.26 0.05 4.21
C ALA A 130 -5.16 -1.11 4.65
N GLU A 131 -6.41 -1.13 4.20
CA GLU A 131 -7.35 -2.22 4.45
C GLU A 131 -6.89 -3.53 3.80
N PHE A 132 -6.42 -3.46 2.56
CA PHE A 132 -5.82 -4.59 1.87
C PHE A 132 -4.66 -5.15 2.69
N LEU A 133 -3.68 -4.32 3.08
CA LEU A 133 -2.57 -4.77 3.91
C LEU A 133 -3.03 -5.33 5.26
N ALA A 134 -4.12 -4.83 5.85
CA ALA A 134 -4.63 -5.36 7.11
C ALA A 134 -5.37 -6.71 6.99
N THR A 135 -5.81 -7.08 5.79
CA THR A 135 -6.61 -8.30 5.54
C THR A 135 -5.80 -9.47 5.00
N ILE A 136 -4.57 -9.22 4.52
CA ILE A 136 -3.65 -10.29 4.11
C ILE A 136 -3.13 -11.04 5.35
N GLN A 137 -2.88 -12.34 5.19
CA GLN A 137 -2.22 -13.15 6.20
C GLN A 137 -0.70 -13.05 6.05
N TYR A 138 -0.01 -12.91 7.18
CA TYR A 138 1.45 -12.68 7.26
C TYR A 138 2.17 -13.90 7.83
#